data_AF-A0A2B7ZG82-F1
#
_entry.id   AF-A0A2B7ZG82-F1
#
_cell.length_a   1.000
_cell.length_b   1.000
_cell.length_c   1.000
_cell.angle_alpha   90.00
_cell.angle_beta   90.00
_cell.angle_gamma   90.00
#
_symmetry.space_group_name_H-M   'P 1'
#
loop_
_entity.id
_entity.type
_entity.pdbx_description
1 polymer ?
#
loop_
_entity_poly.entity_id
_entity_poly.type
_entity_poly.pdbx_seq_one_letter_code
_entity_poly.pdbx_strand_id
1 'polypeptide(L)'
;MNASIPIEANIVIPLSESDISVLSAIAFKIPDFEGTAVLRLFANSSQSEIGCYSATITNGVTFGHPLVVTSILVLFVLLGILSSTSLAIYGTDLAYSRSYYAHSPSTFVSFSILHHIYLTGALSMNWPSVLVAFWSNFAWFSGMN
;
A
#
# COMPACT_ATOMS: atom_id res chain seq x y z
N MET A 1 -8.39 -32.16 -25.77
CA MET A 1 -8.40 -30.74 -25.38
C MET A 1 -7.05 -30.16 -25.74
N ASN A 2 -7.00 -29.09 -26.52
CA ASN A 2 -5.74 -28.50 -26.99
C ASN A 2 -5.28 -27.46 -25.95
N ALA A 3 -4.15 -27.70 -25.29
CA ALA A 3 -3.65 -26.86 -24.19
C ALA A 3 -3.20 -25.45 -24.63
N SER A 4 -3.15 -25.20 -25.93
CA SER A 4 -2.67 -23.95 -26.53
C SER A 4 -3.72 -22.85 -26.63
N ILE A 5 -4.99 -23.13 -26.30
CA ILE A 5 -6.10 -22.18 -26.45
C ILE A 5 -6.51 -21.72 -25.04
N PRO A 6 -6.17 -20.48 -24.62
CA PRO A 6 -6.62 -19.97 -23.33
C PRO A 6 -8.15 -19.85 -23.33
N ILE A 7 -8.77 -20.39 -22.29
CA ILE A 7 -10.21 -20.25 -22.06
C ILE A 7 -10.40 -18.95 -21.29
N GLU A 8 -10.83 -17.90 -21.99
CA GLU A 8 -11.26 -16.66 -21.35
C GLU A 8 -12.74 -16.78 -20.96
N ALA A 9 -13.04 -16.65 -19.67
CA ALA A 9 -14.40 -16.66 -19.15
C ALA A 9 -14.60 -15.40 -18.29
N ASN A 10 -15.54 -14.54 -18.71
CA ASN A 10 -16.02 -13.43 -17.89
C ASN A 10 -17.27 -13.90 -17.14
N ILE A 11 -17.16 -14.06 -15.83
CA ILE A 11 -18.27 -14.48 -14.96
C ILE A 11 -18.63 -13.31 -14.06
N VAL A 12 -19.84 -12.77 -14.26
CA VAL A 12 -20.45 -11.81 -13.33
C VAL A 12 -21.34 -12.62 -12.40
N ILE A 13 -21.00 -12.66 -11.11
CA ILE A 13 -21.83 -13.30 -10.09
C ILE A 13 -22.69 -12.20 -9.45
N PRO A 14 -23.98 -12.06 -9.82
CA PRO A 14 -24.85 -11.12 -9.15
C PRO A 14 -25.06 -11.59 -7.70
N LEU A 15 -24.73 -10.74 -6.74
CA LEU A 15 -25.02 -10.98 -5.33
C LEU A 15 -26.47 -10.58 -5.04
N SER A 16 -27.21 -11.41 -4.32
CA SER A 16 -28.56 -11.06 -3.88
C SER A 16 -28.51 -10.07 -2.71
N GLU A 17 -29.56 -9.27 -2.50
CA GLU A 17 -29.62 -8.37 -1.34
C GLU A 17 -29.48 -9.12 0.00
N SER A 18 -29.98 -10.34 0.08
CA SER A 18 -29.78 -11.22 1.24
C SER A 18 -28.31 -11.58 1.48
N ASP A 19 -27.52 -11.79 0.41
CA ASP A 19 -26.09 -12.10 0.54
C ASP A 19 -25.28 -10.85 0.98
N ILE A 20 -25.70 -9.67 0.52
CA ILE A 20 -25.08 -8.38 0.89
C ILE A 20 -25.46 -7.98 2.32
N SER A 21 -26.65 -8.34 2.79
CA SER A 21 -27.14 -7.99 4.14
C SER A 21 -26.32 -8.60 5.27
N VAL A 22 -25.56 -9.67 4.99
CA VAL A 22 -24.62 -10.31 5.92
C VAL A 22 -23.31 -9.53 6.03
N LEU A 23 -22.92 -8.78 4.98
CA LEU A 23 -21.77 -7.89 5.06
C LEU A 23 -22.11 -6.65 5.89
N SER A 24 -21.33 -6.43 6.95
CA SER A 24 -21.39 -5.17 7.68
C SER A 24 -21.10 -4.00 6.75
N ALA A 25 -21.89 -2.92 6.85
CA ALA A 25 -21.70 -1.69 6.08
C ALA A 25 -20.28 -1.09 6.23
N ILE A 26 -19.55 -1.47 7.28
CA ILE A 26 -18.16 -1.05 7.51
C ILE A 26 -17.18 -1.71 6.53
N ALA A 27 -17.46 -2.93 6.03
CA ALA A 27 -16.59 -3.65 5.11
C ALA A 27 -16.41 -2.91 3.77
N PHE A 28 -17.40 -2.10 3.37
CA PHE A 28 -17.32 -1.27 2.16
C PHE A 28 -16.54 0.03 2.35
N LYS A 29 -16.14 0.36 3.59
CA LYS A 29 -15.43 1.60 3.91
C LYS A 29 -14.00 1.39 4.41
N ILE A 30 -13.69 0.17 4.88
CA ILE A 30 -12.33 -0.16 5.35
C ILE A 30 -11.40 -0.19 4.13
N PRO A 31 -10.34 0.62 4.09
CA PRO A 31 -9.37 0.60 3.00
C PRO A 31 -8.66 -0.74 2.89
N ASP A 32 -8.42 -1.19 1.66
CA ASP A 32 -7.74 -2.44 1.32
C ASP A 32 -8.34 -3.63 2.07
N PHE A 33 -9.66 -3.64 2.22
CA PHE A 33 -10.36 -4.78 2.78
C PHE A 33 -10.41 -5.90 1.74
N GLU A 34 -9.67 -6.97 1.99
CA GLU A 34 -9.60 -8.14 1.11
C GLU A 34 -10.67 -9.16 1.47
N GLY A 35 -11.49 -9.50 0.47
CA GLY A 35 -12.27 -10.73 0.45
C GLY A 35 -11.65 -11.73 -0.51
N THR A 36 -11.87 -13.03 -0.27
CA THR A 36 -11.45 -14.08 -1.19
C THR A 36 -12.67 -14.81 -1.71
N ALA A 37 -12.83 -14.85 -3.04
CA ALA A 37 -13.81 -15.71 -3.70
C ALA A 37 -13.11 -16.95 -4.26
N VAL A 38 -13.57 -18.12 -3.82
CA VAL A 38 -13.02 -19.41 -4.26
C VAL A 38 -14.12 -20.17 -5.01
N LEU A 39 -13.91 -20.37 -6.32
CA LEU A 39 -14.76 -21.21 -7.16
C LEU A 39 -14.15 -22.60 -7.26
N ARG A 40 -14.87 -23.61 -6.75
CA ARG A 40 -14.48 -25.01 -6.87
C ARG A 40 -15.41 -25.74 -7.82
N LEU A 41 -14.85 -26.40 -8.82
CA LEU A 41 -15.56 -27.22 -9.78
C LEU A 41 -15.43 -28.68 -9.37
N PHE A 42 -16.56 -29.39 -9.33
CA PHE A 42 -16.59 -30.82 -8.99
C PHE A 42 -17.15 -31.62 -10.17
N ALA A 43 -16.55 -32.77 -10.46
CA ALA A 43 -17.08 -33.70 -11.44
C ALA A 43 -18.39 -34.31 -10.93
N ASN A 44 -19.43 -34.34 -11.75
CA ASN A 44 -20.76 -34.82 -11.35
C ASN A 44 -20.73 -36.31 -10.92
N SER A 45 -19.98 -37.16 -11.64
CA SER A 45 -19.95 -38.60 -11.37
C SER A 45 -19.15 -39.00 -10.13
N SER A 46 -17.95 -38.44 -9.95
CA SER A 46 -17.03 -38.79 -8.87
C SER A 46 -17.08 -37.84 -7.67
N GLN A 47 -17.81 -36.73 -7.78
CA GLN A 47 -17.78 -35.60 -6.83
C GLN A 47 -16.36 -35.12 -6.50
N SER A 48 -15.38 -35.43 -7.35
CA SER A 48 -13.99 -35.05 -7.16
C SER A 48 -13.75 -33.64 -7.70
N GLU A 49 -12.93 -32.86 -7.01
CA GLU A 49 -12.54 -31.53 -7.45
C GLU A 49 -11.76 -31.61 -8.77
N ILE A 50 -12.24 -30.91 -9.80
CA ILE A 50 -11.62 -30.84 -11.14
C ILE A 50 -10.96 -29.49 -11.40
N GLY A 51 -11.15 -28.50 -10.52
CA GLY A 51 -10.51 -27.20 -10.61
C GLY A 51 -10.88 -26.27 -9.47
N CYS A 52 -9.93 -25.42 -9.09
CA CYS A 52 -10.09 -24.38 -8.07
C CYS A 52 -9.55 -23.07 -8.62
N TYR A 53 -10.42 -22.06 -8.66
CA TYR A 53 -10.05 -20.70 -9.01
C TYR A 53 -10.24 -19.83 -7.78
N SER A 54 -9.26 -18.98 -7.48
CA SER A 54 -9.31 -18.04 -6.37
C SER A 54 -9.10 -16.64 -6.91
N ALA A 55 -9.95 -15.71 -6.49
CA ALA A 55 -9.84 -14.30 -6.81
C ALA A 55 -9.90 -13.47 -5.52
N THR A 56 -9.07 -12.44 -5.46
CA THR A 56 -9.13 -11.42 -4.41
C THR A 56 -10.11 -10.33 -4.82
N ILE A 57 -11.02 -9.98 -3.92
CA ILE A 57 -12.03 -8.95 -4.09
C ILE A 57 -11.66 -7.76 -3.22
N THR A 58 -11.76 -6.56 -3.77
CA THR A 58 -11.52 -5.30 -3.05
C THR A 58 -12.72 -4.36 -3.22
N ASN A 59 -12.88 -3.42 -2.29
CA ASN A 59 -13.97 -2.42 -2.29
C ASN A 59 -13.60 -1.11 -3.01
N GLY A 60 -12.40 -1.04 -3.62
CA GLY A 60 -11.89 0.14 -4.30
C GLY A 60 -11.37 1.26 -3.40
N VAL A 61 -11.50 1.15 -2.07
CA VAL A 61 -10.90 2.08 -1.12
C VAL A 61 -9.50 1.57 -0.77
N THR A 62 -8.50 2.43 -0.80
CA THR A 62 -7.10 2.02 -0.56
C THR A 62 -6.34 3.06 0.26
N PHE A 63 -5.36 2.62 1.05
CA PHE A 63 -4.33 3.47 1.61
C PHE A 63 -3.14 3.69 0.68
N GLY A 64 -3.10 3.01 -0.47
CA GLY A 64 -2.09 3.19 -1.50
C GLY A 64 -2.37 4.42 -2.36
N HIS A 65 -1.74 5.55 -2.02
CA HIS A 65 -1.75 6.78 -2.80
C HIS A 65 -0.33 7.23 -3.14
N PRO A 66 0.50 6.37 -3.79
CA PRO A 66 1.93 6.60 -3.96
C PRO A 66 2.23 7.92 -4.66
N LEU A 67 1.47 8.29 -5.70
CA LEU A 67 1.66 9.56 -6.41
C LEU A 67 1.49 10.77 -5.49
N VAL A 68 0.41 10.85 -4.72
CA VAL A 68 0.08 12.02 -3.90
C VAL A 68 0.97 12.08 -2.67
N VAL A 69 1.07 10.96 -1.94
CA VAL A 69 1.83 10.90 -0.69
C VAL A 69 3.31 11.09 -0.95
N THR A 70 3.89 10.42 -1.96
CA THR A 70 5.29 10.62 -2.33
C THR A 70 5.55 12.07 -2.71
N SER A 71 4.69 12.68 -3.54
CA SER A 71 4.88 14.07 -3.97
C SER A 71 4.95 15.05 -2.80
N ILE A 72 4.04 14.90 -1.83
CA ILE A 72 4.00 15.74 -0.64
C ILE A 72 5.25 15.51 0.22
N LEU A 73 5.63 14.26 0.47
CA LEU A 73 6.80 13.93 1.28
C LEU A 73 8.10 14.43 0.65
N VAL A 74 8.27 14.25 -0.66
CA VAL A 74 9.43 14.75 -1.41
C VAL A 74 9.52 16.26 -1.30
N LEU A 75 8.41 16.98 -1.45
CA LEU A 75 8.37 18.44 -1.28
C LEU A 75 8.88 18.86 0.11
N PHE A 76 8.38 18.23 1.18
CA PHE A 76 8.83 18.55 2.55
C PHE A 76 10.31 18.22 2.78
N VAL A 77 10.80 17.11 2.22
CA VAL A 77 12.23 16.75 2.31
C VAL A 77 13.09 17.79 1.59
N LEU A 78 12.70 18.22 0.38
CA LEU A 78 13.41 19.26 -0.37
C LEU A 78 13.43 20.60 0.38
N LEU A 79 12.29 21.03 0.94
CA LEU A 79 12.23 22.23 1.76
C LEU A 79 13.11 22.12 3.00
N GLY A 80 13.15 20.94 3.64
CA GLY A 80 14.05 20.67 4.76
C GLY A 80 15.53 20.79 4.38
N ILE A 81 15.93 20.30 3.21
CA ILE A 81 17.29 20.42 2.67
C ILE A 81 17.63 21.90 2.43
N LEU A 82 16.75 22.65 1.77
CA LEU A 82 16.94 24.07 1.47
C LEU A 82 17.06 24.91 2.75
N SER A 83 16.21 24.62 3.75
CA SER A 83 16.28 25.29 5.05
C SER A 83 17.58 24.96 5.78
N SER A 84 17.99 23.69 5.76
CA SER A 84 19.20 23.23 6.45
C SER A 84 20.47 23.80 5.82
N THR A 85 20.54 23.84 4.49
CA THR A 85 21.66 24.44 3.75
C THR A 85 21.72 25.96 3.93
N SER A 86 20.58 26.65 3.95
CA SER A 86 20.51 28.08 4.25
C SER A 86 21.03 28.38 5.66
N LEU A 87 20.64 27.58 6.65
CA LEU A 87 21.15 27.73 8.02
C LEU A 87 22.65 27.42 8.13
N ALA A 88 23.17 26.47 7.34
CA ALA A 88 24.60 26.16 7.32
C ALA A 88 25.45 27.27 6.68
N ILE A 89 24.93 27.98 5.67
CA ILE A 89 25.65 29.06 4.97
C ILE A 89 25.55 30.38 5.74
N TYR A 90 24.35 30.74 6.21
CA TYR A 90 24.05 32.05 6.80
C TYR A 90 23.92 32.03 8.32
N GLY A 91 24.05 30.86 8.97
CA GLY A 91 23.94 30.73 10.42
C GLY A 91 25.13 31.38 11.12
N THR A 92 24.93 32.61 11.62
CA THR A 92 25.98 33.38 12.29
C THR A 92 26.14 33.04 13.77
N ASP A 93 25.12 32.45 14.41
CA ASP A 93 25.14 32.09 15.83
C ASP A 93 24.62 30.66 16.08
N LEU A 94 25.51 29.83 16.62
CA LEU A 94 25.31 28.43 16.94
C LEU A 94 24.41 28.24 18.17
N ALA A 95 24.41 29.19 19.11
CA ALA A 95 23.51 29.18 20.25
C ALA A 95 22.08 29.55 19.83
N TYR A 96 21.93 30.61 19.03
CA TYR A 96 20.63 31.04 18.50
C TYR A 96 19.97 29.96 17.62
N SER A 97 20.72 29.36 16.70
CA SER A 97 20.22 28.26 15.86
C SER A 97 19.80 27.03 16.67
N ARG A 98 20.57 26.65 17.70
CA ARG A 98 20.19 25.53 18.58
C ARG A 98 18.92 25.81 19.38
N SER A 99 18.68 27.05 19.82
CA SER A 99 17.45 27.38 20.56
C SER A 99 16.17 27.17 19.75
N TYR A 100 16.20 27.38 18.42
CA TYR A 100 15.03 27.23 17.56
C TYR A 100 14.95 25.86 16.86
N TYR A 101 16.08 25.21 16.59
CA TYR A 101 16.13 24.00 15.75
C TYR A 101 16.53 22.72 16.49
N ALA A 102 16.86 22.75 17.79
CA ALA A 102 17.25 21.55 18.54
C ALA A 102 16.15 20.48 18.65
N HIS A 103 14.89 20.84 18.40
CA HIS A 103 13.76 19.93 18.50
C HIS A 103 13.36 19.28 17.17
N SER A 104 13.99 19.65 16.05
CA SER A 104 13.73 19.03 14.75
C SER A 104 14.70 17.88 14.49
N PRO A 105 14.24 16.73 13.97
CA PRO A 105 15.15 15.74 13.41
C PRO A 105 15.92 16.32 12.22
N SER A 106 17.12 15.81 11.96
CA SER A 106 17.88 16.20 10.77
C SER A 106 17.24 15.64 9.50
N THR A 107 17.48 16.28 8.36
CA THR A 107 16.96 15.80 7.06
C THR A 107 17.38 14.35 6.78
N PHE A 108 18.61 13.98 7.13
CA PHE A 108 19.09 12.61 7.00
C PHE A 108 18.28 11.63 7.85
N VAL A 109 17.95 12.01 9.09
CA VAL A 109 17.10 11.18 9.96
C VAL A 109 15.69 11.06 9.39
N SER A 110 15.09 12.15 8.89
CA SER A 110 13.79 12.10 8.22
C SER A 110 13.78 11.15 7.02
N PHE A 111 14.80 11.25 6.15
CA PHE A 111 14.94 10.33 5.01
C PHE A 111 15.10 8.88 5.48
N SER A 112 15.94 8.62 6.49
CA SER A 112 16.15 7.29 7.06
C SER A 112 14.87 6.68 7.61
N ILE A 113 14.03 7.48 8.28
CA ILE A 113 12.72 7.03 8.78
C ILE A 113 11.82 6.62 7.62
N LEU A 114 11.69 7.46 6.59
CA LEU A 114 10.83 7.17 5.42
C LEU A 114 11.32 5.93 4.66
N HIS A 115 12.64 5.79 4.50
CA HIS A 115 13.28 4.62 3.93
C HIS A 115 13.00 3.35 4.75
N HIS A 116 13.10 3.44 6.08
CA HIS A 116 12.84 2.32 6.97
C HIS A 116 11.37 1.88 6.93
N ILE A 117 10.43 2.83 6.88
CA ILE A 117 9.00 2.53 6.73
C ILE A 117 8.77 1.64 5.51
N TYR A 118 9.34 1.99 4.35
CA TYR A 118 9.22 1.14 3.16
C TYR A 118 9.87 -0.24 3.34
N LEU A 119 11.11 -0.29 3.84
CA LEU A 119 11.84 -1.55 3.96
C LEU A 119 11.20 -2.55 4.91
N THR A 120 10.54 -2.08 5.97
CA THR A 120 9.77 -2.97 6.85
C THR A 120 8.63 -3.68 6.12
N GLY A 121 8.04 -3.04 5.12
CA GLY A 121 7.02 -3.64 4.26
C GLY A 121 7.56 -4.50 3.12
N ALA A 122 8.81 -4.30 2.72
CA ALA A 122 9.46 -5.07 1.65
C ALA A 122 9.92 -6.48 2.09
N LEU A 123 9.67 -6.85 3.34
CA LEU A 123 9.94 -8.20 3.84
C LEU A 123 8.97 -9.22 3.22
N SER A 124 9.49 -10.39 2.84
CA SER A 124 8.70 -11.49 2.26
C SER A 124 7.87 -12.20 3.34
N MET A 125 6.86 -11.52 3.88
CA MET A 125 5.88 -12.07 4.81
C MET A 125 4.48 -11.96 4.22
N ASN A 126 3.55 -12.76 4.76
CA ASN A 126 2.13 -12.70 4.41
C ASN A 126 1.47 -11.49 5.09
N TRP A 127 1.79 -10.29 4.60
CA TRP A 127 1.21 -9.05 5.10
C TRP A 127 -0.24 -8.88 4.63
N PRO A 128 -1.14 -8.39 5.49
CA PRO A 128 -2.41 -7.84 5.05
C PRO A 128 -2.19 -6.76 3.98
N SER A 129 -2.99 -6.77 2.91
CA SER A 129 -2.90 -5.77 1.83
C SER A 129 -2.90 -4.33 2.30
N VAL A 130 -3.68 -4.00 3.34
CA VAL A 130 -3.74 -2.65 3.91
C VAL A 130 -2.37 -2.12 4.33
N LEU A 131 -1.48 -2.97 4.83
CA LEU A 131 -0.12 -2.58 5.19
C LEU A 131 0.75 -2.44 3.94
N VAL A 132 0.63 -3.37 2.99
CA VAL A 132 1.36 -3.32 1.71
C VAL A 132 1.01 -2.04 0.93
N ALA A 133 -0.27 -1.70 0.86
CA ALA A 133 -0.79 -0.48 0.25
C ALA A 133 -0.27 0.76 0.99
N PHE A 134 -0.30 0.78 2.32
CA PHE A 134 0.29 1.87 3.11
C PHE A 134 1.79 2.05 2.83
N TRP A 135 2.58 0.98 2.84
CA TRP A 135 4.03 1.07 2.61
C TRP A 135 4.38 1.47 1.19
N SER A 136 3.55 1.13 0.19
CA SER A 136 3.75 1.54 -1.20
C SER A 136 3.89 3.06 -1.37
N ASN A 137 3.30 3.85 -0.46
CA ASN A 137 3.43 5.31 -0.43
C ASN A 137 4.85 5.82 -0.23
N PHE A 138 5.76 4.97 0.26
CA PHE A 138 7.13 5.32 0.62
C PHE A 138 8.17 4.68 -0.32
N ALA A 139 7.72 3.98 -1.39
CA ALA A 139 8.59 3.25 -2.32
C ALA A 139 9.70 4.11 -2.93
N TRP A 140 9.40 5.36 -3.22
CA TRP A 140 10.38 6.28 -3.78
C TRP A 140 11.61 6.47 -2.88
N PHE A 141 11.43 6.45 -1.55
CA PHE A 141 12.53 6.59 -0.59
C PHE A 141 13.47 5.38 -0.55
N SER A 142 13.12 4.26 -1.19
CA SER A 142 14.00 3.10 -1.42
C SER A 142 14.49 2.99 -2.87
N GLY A 143 14.11 3.93 -3.74
CA GLY A 143 14.44 3.90 -5.16
C GLY A 143 13.50 3.04 -6.02
N MET A 144 12.32 2.66 -5.48
CA MET A 144 11.30 1.90 -6.20
C MET A 144 10.16 2.82 -6.68
N ASN A 145 9.60 2.53 -7.85
CA ASN A 145 8.52 3.31 -8.47
C ASN A 145 7.54 2.40 -9.22
#